data_AF-A0A7K7M2W7-F1
#
_entry.id   AF-A0A7K7M2W7-F1
#
_cell.length_a   1.000
_cell.length_b   1.000
_cell.length_c   1.000
_cell.angle_alpha   90.00
_cell.angle_beta   90.00
_cell.angle_gamma   90.00
#
_symmetry.space_group_name_H-M   'P 1'
#
loop_
_entity.id
_entity.type
_entity.pdbx_description
1 polymer ?
#
loop_
_entity_poly.entity_id
_entity_poly.type
_entity_poly.pdbx_seq_one_letter_code
_entity_poly.pdbx_strand_id
1 'polypeptide(L)'
;AAASPAVLPAARAVPYNMAAATAAVLVQYVVLRGDLARPPLSWPLGAVVAQGCHAALAAVHGYREHPDTGAYLEQGGAMRTVVLEAPDENSLLGLAELLRAKGVDHRLW
;
A
#
# COMPACT_ATOMS: atom_id res chain seq x y z
N ALA A 1 -55.21 39.12 -24.06
CA ALA A 1 -53.90 38.98 -23.39
C ALA A 1 -53.65 37.49 -23.15
N ALA A 2 -52.85 36.85 -23.99
CA ALA A 2 -52.49 35.44 -23.88
C ALA A 2 -51.15 35.33 -23.14
N ALA A 3 -51.10 34.51 -22.09
CA ALA A 3 -49.89 34.28 -21.30
C ALA A 3 -48.96 33.28 -22.03
N SER A 4 -47.69 33.66 -22.23
CA SER A 4 -46.64 32.78 -22.73
C SER A 4 -46.28 31.70 -21.70
N PRO A 5 -46.02 30.44 -22.10
CA PRO A 5 -45.52 29.43 -21.19
C PRO A 5 -44.01 29.65 -20.97
N ALA A 6 -43.62 29.76 -19.70
CA ALA A 6 -42.22 29.80 -19.30
C ALA A 6 -41.57 28.42 -19.54
N VAL A 7 -40.51 28.40 -20.34
CA VAL A 7 -39.64 27.23 -20.51
C VAL A 7 -38.75 27.12 -19.27
N LEU A 8 -38.91 26.05 -18.49
CA LEU A 8 -38.02 25.71 -17.39
C LEU A 8 -36.65 25.28 -17.96
N PRO A 9 -35.52 25.79 -17.46
CA PRO A 9 -34.22 25.35 -17.92
C PRO A 9 -34.01 23.88 -17.52
N ALA A 10 -33.52 23.09 -18.47
CA ALA A 10 -33.15 21.70 -18.28
C ALA A 10 -32.28 21.54 -17.03
N ALA A 11 -32.67 20.62 -16.15
CA ALA A 11 -31.94 20.28 -14.94
C ALA A 11 -30.48 19.98 -15.30
N ARG A 12 -29.59 20.87 -14.88
CA ARG A 12 -28.16 20.61 -14.86
C ARG A 12 -27.97 19.48 -13.85
N ALA A 13 -27.80 18.26 -14.35
CA ALA A 13 -27.33 17.16 -13.53
C ALA A 13 -25.97 17.58 -12.99
N VAL A 14 -25.96 18.06 -11.74
CA VAL A 14 -24.73 18.13 -10.96
C VAL A 14 -24.29 16.68 -10.88
N PRO A 15 -23.15 16.27 -11.45
CA PRO A 15 -22.68 14.91 -11.24
C PRO A 15 -22.54 14.77 -9.74
N TYR A 16 -23.41 13.94 -9.17
CA TYR A 16 -23.33 13.52 -7.79
C TYR A 16 -21.90 13.04 -7.59
N ASN A 17 -21.16 13.81 -6.78
CA ASN A 17 -19.84 13.45 -6.29
C ASN A 17 -19.97 12.11 -5.55
N MET A 18 -19.77 11.01 -6.29
CA MET A 18 -19.49 9.67 -5.79
C MET A 18 -18.01 9.50 -5.42
N ALA A 19 -17.26 10.57 -5.20
CA ALA A 19 -15.83 10.55 -4.89
C ALA A 19 -15.54 10.84 -3.42
N ALA A 20 -16.45 10.48 -2.52
CA ALA A 20 -16.10 10.15 -1.15
C ALA A 20 -16.24 8.63 -0.98
N ALA A 21 -15.53 7.86 -1.81
CA ALA A 21 -15.05 6.56 -1.35
C ALA A 21 -14.31 6.86 -0.05
N THR A 22 -14.73 6.25 1.07
CA THR A 22 -13.94 6.26 2.30
C THR A 22 -12.51 5.95 1.91
N ALA A 23 -11.61 6.94 1.98
CA ALA A 23 -10.27 6.82 1.42
C ALA A 23 -9.67 5.53 1.97
N ALA A 24 -9.46 4.54 1.09
CA ALA A 24 -9.00 3.23 1.53
C ALA A 24 -7.69 3.44 2.30
N VAL A 25 -7.62 2.90 3.51
CA VAL A 25 -6.42 3.06 4.35
C VAL A 25 -5.29 2.32 3.66
N LEU A 26 -4.36 3.07 3.05
CA LEU A 26 -3.16 2.52 2.43
C LEU A 26 -2.15 2.16 3.53
N VAL A 27 -1.60 0.95 3.43
CA VAL A 27 -0.63 0.42 4.39
C VAL A 27 0.49 -0.27 3.63
N GLN A 28 1.74 0.04 3.95
CA GLN A 28 2.88 -0.76 3.53
C GLN A 28 3.19 -1.79 4.60
N TYR A 29 3.15 -3.07 4.24
CA TYR A 29 3.63 -4.14 5.12
C TYR A 29 5.08 -4.46 4.78
N VAL A 30 5.93 -4.53 5.81
CA VAL A 30 7.31 -5.00 5.71
C VAL A 30 7.44 -6.23 6.59
N VAL A 31 7.72 -7.38 6.00
CA VAL A 31 7.85 -8.64 6.74
C VAL A 31 9.33 -9.00 6.85
N LEU A 32 9.84 -9.08 8.07
CA LEU A 32 11.24 -9.37 8.34
C LEU A 32 11.39 -10.80 8.86
N ARG A 33 12.48 -11.45 8.48
CA ARG A 33 12.89 -12.73 9.06
C ARG A 33 13.35 -12.53 10.50
N GLY A 34 12.65 -13.16 11.44
CA GLY A 34 12.98 -13.08 12.86
C GLY A 34 14.18 -13.94 13.26
N ASP A 35 14.39 -15.07 12.57
CA ASP A 35 15.53 -15.95 12.82
C ASP A 35 16.88 -15.26 12.62
N LEU A 36 16.95 -14.23 11.77
CA LEU A 36 18.16 -13.44 11.56
C LEU A 36 18.69 -12.85 12.87
N ALA A 37 17.83 -12.33 13.75
CA ALA A 37 18.25 -11.71 15.01
C ALA A 37 18.59 -12.73 16.11
N ARG A 38 18.31 -14.03 15.89
CA ARG A 38 18.45 -15.09 16.89
C ARG A 38 19.62 -16.00 16.54
N PRO A 39 20.20 -16.73 17.52
CA PRO A 39 21.16 -17.77 17.22
C PRO A 39 20.58 -18.80 16.23
N PRO A 40 21.39 -19.32 15.29
CA PRO A 40 22.84 -19.10 15.14
C PRO A 40 23.21 -17.84 14.34
N LEU A 41 22.24 -17.14 13.74
CA LEU A 41 22.49 -16.04 12.80
C LEU A 41 22.93 -14.76 13.51
N SER A 42 22.28 -14.41 14.62
CA SER A 42 22.67 -13.34 15.56
C SER A 42 23.00 -12.00 14.87
N TRP A 43 22.23 -11.63 13.84
CA TRP A 43 22.39 -10.36 13.15
C TRP A 43 22.18 -9.20 14.12
N PRO A 44 23.02 -8.16 14.04
CA PRO A 44 22.80 -6.97 14.85
C PRO A 44 21.50 -6.29 14.43
N LEU A 45 20.79 -5.68 15.39
CA LEU A 45 19.52 -5.00 15.14
C LEU A 45 19.62 -4.00 13.97
N GLY A 46 20.71 -3.25 13.90
CA GLY A 46 20.94 -2.29 12.81
C GLY A 46 20.96 -2.94 11.42
N ALA A 47 21.47 -4.16 11.28
CA ALA A 47 21.45 -4.89 10.01
C ALA A 47 20.03 -5.30 9.62
N VAL A 48 19.24 -5.80 10.57
CA VAL A 48 17.83 -6.16 10.35
C VAL A 48 16.99 -4.94 9.96
N VAL A 49 17.20 -3.81 10.65
CA VAL A 49 16.55 -2.52 10.32
C VAL A 49 16.94 -2.06 8.91
N ALA A 50 18.22 -2.13 8.55
CA ALA A 50 18.67 -1.75 7.21
C ALA A 50 18.00 -2.59 6.12
N GLN A 51 17.85 -3.90 6.32
CA GLN A 51 17.10 -4.75 5.37
C GLN A 51 15.64 -4.34 5.25
N GLY A 52 14.97 -3.99 6.35
CA GLY A 52 13.60 -3.46 6.31
C GLY A 52 13.48 -2.16 5.50
N CYS A 53 14.43 -1.24 5.67
CA CYS A 53 14.50 -0.02 4.87
C CYS A 53 14.69 -0.31 3.38
N HIS A 54 15.61 -1.23 3.04
CA HIS A 54 15.86 -1.62 1.65
C HIS A 54 14.64 -2.31 1.02
N ALA A 55 13.98 -3.22 1.74
CA ALA A 55 12.77 -3.90 1.27
C ALA A 55 11.62 -2.91 1.01
N ALA A 56 11.39 -1.96 1.92
CA ALA A 56 10.40 -0.90 1.76
C ALA A 56 10.67 -0.05 0.51
N LEU A 57 11.91 0.40 0.32
CA LEU A 57 12.32 1.17 -0.85
C LEU A 57 12.24 0.36 -2.14
N ALA A 58 12.61 -0.92 -2.12
CA ALA A 58 12.52 -1.81 -3.28
C ALA A 58 11.07 -2.01 -3.73
N ALA A 59 10.13 -2.16 -2.78
CA ALA A 59 8.70 -2.21 -3.07
C ALA A 59 8.20 -0.91 -3.71
N VAL A 60 8.49 0.25 -3.10
CA VAL A 60 8.12 1.56 -3.66
C VAL A 60 8.70 1.76 -5.05
N HIS A 61 10.00 1.49 -5.24
CA HIS A 61 10.65 1.65 -6.54
C HIS A 61 10.07 0.70 -7.60
N GLY A 62 9.82 -0.55 -7.21
CA GLY A 62 9.32 -1.60 -8.08
C GLY A 62 7.86 -1.40 -8.52
N TYR A 63 7.08 -0.61 -7.77
CA TYR A 63 5.67 -0.28 -8.02
C TYR A 63 5.43 1.23 -8.10
N ARG A 64 6.46 2.01 -8.46
CA ARG A 64 6.42 3.48 -8.44
C ARG A 64 5.33 4.10 -9.34
N GLU A 65 4.95 3.41 -10.40
CA GLU A 65 3.91 3.85 -11.34
C GLU A 65 2.50 3.39 -10.91
N HIS A 66 2.39 2.60 -9.82
CA HIS A 66 1.09 2.16 -9.31
C HIS A 66 0.39 3.34 -8.59
N PRO A 67 -0.90 3.61 -8.88
CA PRO A 67 -1.61 4.77 -8.32
C PRO A 67 -1.64 4.75 -6.79
N ASP A 68 -1.80 3.57 -6.17
CA ASP A 68 -1.78 3.45 -4.71
C ASP A 68 -0.40 3.73 -4.11
N THR A 69 0.70 3.46 -4.83
CA THR A 69 2.05 3.84 -4.37
C THR A 69 2.18 5.35 -4.35
N GLY A 70 1.72 6.04 -5.39
CA GLY A 70 1.69 7.51 -5.43
C GLY A 70 0.84 8.07 -4.29
N ALA A 71 -0.40 7.60 -4.16
CA ALA A 71 -1.31 8.03 -3.09
C ALA A 71 -0.77 7.74 -1.67
N TYR A 72 -0.03 6.65 -1.50
CA TYR A 72 0.67 6.34 -0.25
C TYR A 72 1.77 7.36 0.04
N LEU A 73 2.63 7.66 -0.94
CA LEU A 73 3.74 8.62 -0.78
C LEU A 73 3.25 10.05 -0.52
N GLU A 74 2.13 10.46 -1.11
CA GLU A 74 1.50 11.77 -0.85
C GLU A 74 1.02 11.92 0.61
N GLN A 75 0.88 10.83 1.38
CA GLN A 75 0.57 10.92 2.82
C GLN A 75 1.76 11.44 3.65
N GLY A 76 2.98 11.43 3.11
CA GLY A 76 4.17 11.95 3.78
C GLY A 76 4.36 11.39 5.19
N GLY A 77 4.41 12.26 6.20
CA GLY A 77 4.56 11.85 7.61
C GLY A 77 3.40 11.03 8.19
N ALA A 78 2.26 10.96 7.51
CA ALA A 78 1.11 10.15 7.89
C ALA A 78 1.10 8.75 7.26
N MET A 79 2.11 8.43 6.42
CA MET A 79 2.28 7.09 5.86
C MET A 79 2.26 6.02 6.95
N ARG A 80 1.54 4.94 6.69
CA ARG A 80 1.45 3.80 7.60
C ARG A 80 2.28 2.62 7.09
N THR A 81 3.44 2.41 7.72
CA THR A 81 4.20 1.17 7.58
C THR A 81 3.96 0.25 8.78
N VAL A 82 3.63 -1.01 8.53
CA VAL A 82 3.49 -2.05 9.55
C VAL A 82 4.60 -3.07 9.36
N VAL A 83 5.40 -3.29 10.39
CA VAL A 83 6.45 -4.31 10.40
C VAL A 83 5.90 -5.58 11.04
N LEU A 84 6.03 -6.71 10.34
CA LEU A 84 5.66 -8.04 10.81
C LEU A 84 6.89 -8.96 10.79
N GLU A 85 6.79 -10.09 11.49
CA GLU A 85 7.85 -11.10 11.53
C GLU A 85 7.40 -12.37 10.78
N ALA A 86 8.26 -12.86 9.89
CA ALA A 86 8.25 -14.25 9.44
C ALA A 86 9.23 -15.05 10.30
N PRO A 87 8.86 -16.25 10.80
CA PRO A 87 9.75 -17.03 11.66
C PRO A 87 11.12 -17.33 11.04
N ASP A 88 11.14 -17.66 9.74
CA ASP A 88 12.31 -18.09 8.97
C ASP A 88 12.15 -17.80 7.46
N GLU A 89 13.16 -18.19 6.67
CA GLU A 89 13.19 -18.04 5.22
C GLU A 89 12.03 -18.75 4.51
N ASN A 90 11.75 -20.00 4.90
CA ASN A 90 10.71 -20.81 4.28
C ASN A 90 9.33 -20.17 4.48
N SER A 91 9.09 -19.61 5.65
CA SER A 91 7.86 -18.87 5.97
C SER A 91 7.74 -17.61 5.12
N LEU A 92 8.83 -16.86 4.92
CA LEU A 92 8.85 -15.67 4.08
C LEU A 92 8.60 -16.01 2.60
N LEU A 93 9.25 -17.07 2.09
CA LEU A 93 9.04 -17.56 0.71
C LEU A 93 7.61 -18.07 0.50
N GLY A 94 7.06 -18.81 1.46
CA GLY A 94 5.67 -19.25 1.43
C GLY A 94 4.68 -18.09 1.40
N LEU A 95 4.96 -17.02 2.15
CA LEU A 95 4.17 -15.79 2.09
C LEU A 95 4.27 -15.11 0.71
N ALA A 96 5.47 -15.02 0.12
CA ALA A 96 5.65 -14.43 -1.21
C ALA A 96 4.85 -15.18 -2.29
N GLU A 97 4.87 -16.52 -2.27
CA GLU A 97 4.06 -17.32 -3.19
C GLU A 97 2.56 -17.15 -2.94
N LEU A 98 2.13 -17.05 -1.68
CA LEU A 98 0.72 -16.77 -1.36
C LEU A 98 0.28 -15.40 -1.88
N LEU A 99 1.08 -14.36 -1.67
CA LEU A 99 0.78 -13.00 -2.15
C LEU A 99 0.72 -12.98 -3.68
N ARG A 100 1.65 -13.67 -4.36
CA ARG A 100 1.63 -13.85 -5.81
C ARG A 100 0.36 -14.54 -6.29
N ALA A 101 -0.01 -15.66 -5.66
CA ALA A 101 -1.22 -16.41 -6.00
C ALA A 101 -2.51 -15.61 -5.76
N LYS A 102 -2.49 -14.64 -4.84
CA LYS A 102 -3.60 -13.73 -4.55
C LYS A 102 -3.57 -12.44 -5.37
N GLY A 103 -2.57 -12.25 -6.23
CA GLY A 103 -2.42 -11.03 -7.02
C GLY A 103 -2.15 -9.79 -6.17
N VAL A 104 -1.49 -9.95 -5.02
CA VAL A 104 -1.10 -8.82 -4.15
C VAL A 104 0.32 -8.39 -4.54
N ASP A 105 0.48 -7.11 -4.83
CA ASP A 105 1.76 -6.51 -5.14
C ASP A 105 2.74 -6.62 -3.97
N HIS A 106 3.93 -7.17 -4.23
CA HIS A 106 4.96 -7.38 -3.22
C HIS A 106 6.35 -7.48 -3.86
N ARG A 107 7.40 -7.25 -3.05
CA ARG A 107 8.79 -7.51 -3.42
C ARG A 107 9.44 -8.39 -2.36
N LEU A 108 10.15 -9.41 -2.82
CA LEU A 108 11.09 -10.17 -2.00
C LEU A 108 12.46 -9.47 -2.08
N TRP A 109 13.12 -9.32 -0.94
CA TRP A 109 14.43 -8.68 -0.78
C TRP A 109 15.35 -9.60 0.01
#